data_AF-A0A6P1MHF4-F1
#
_entry.id   AF-A0A6P1MHF4-F1
#
_cell.length_a   1.000
_cell.length_b   1.000
_cell.length_c   1.000
_cell.angle_alpha   90.00
_cell.angle_beta   90.00
_cell.angle_gamma   90.00
#
_symmetry.space_group_name_H-M   'P 1'
#
loop_
_entity.id
_entity.type
_entity.pdbx_description
1 polymer ?
#
loop_
_entity_poly.entity_id
_entity_poly.type
_entity_poly.pdbx_seq_one_letter_code
_entity_poly.pdbx_strand_id
1 'polypeptide(L)'
;MSKKQIEPLLKAVREKKASDLLLTVGAAPQLRINGLLEPEDDAPLSAKQLESMVLEILSEHQKLVFETYKSVDFSIDFPSISKFRMNAYYQRGNVALAARIIPDEIPSAQELGLPKIIEEFSGRSSGLFLVTGPAGSGKSTTLASMVDRINRHRSAHIITIEDPIEYEHHHIRSIVDQREIGSDAESFSSALHSIFRQSPDVIMVGELRDLETIHLALTLAETGHLILGTLHTQDTTHAISRIVDVFPSDQQQQIYFQVSQVLIGVVAQQLMLTQDNSKRVLACEVMRVNSGIQNLIREMKIEQIYSMIQAGRKEGMVTMNESLRELLELDLVHAHAALNRTVKPRELLRLIEAHKQ
;
A
#
# COMPACT_ATOMS: atom_id res chain seq x y z
N MET A 1 -10.64 20.73 26.66
CA MET A 1 -9.81 21.25 25.57
C MET A 1 -10.65 22.22 24.76
N SER A 2 -10.08 23.34 24.32
CA SER A 2 -10.74 24.24 23.35
C SER A 2 -11.09 23.42 22.11
N LYS A 3 -12.32 23.56 21.59
CA LYS A 3 -12.74 22.92 20.34
C LYS A 3 -11.94 23.56 19.20
N LYS A 4 -11.09 22.81 18.51
CA LYS A 4 -10.25 23.37 17.46
C LYS A 4 -11.10 23.80 16.28
N GLN A 5 -10.74 24.89 15.62
CA GLN A 5 -11.54 25.46 14.52
C GLN A 5 -11.69 24.52 13.34
N ILE A 6 -10.74 23.62 13.13
CA ILE A 6 -10.72 22.67 12.02
C ILE A 6 -11.60 21.42 12.26
N GLU A 7 -11.96 21.11 13.50
CA GLU A 7 -12.68 19.88 13.85
C GLU A 7 -13.99 19.64 13.06
N PRO A 8 -14.85 20.65 12.80
CA PRO A 8 -16.06 20.44 12.00
C PRO A 8 -15.76 19.93 10.59
N LEU A 9 -14.70 20.44 9.94
CA LEU A 9 -14.29 20.03 8.61
C LEU A 9 -13.75 18.60 8.62
N LEU A 10 -12.94 18.26 9.62
CA LEU A 10 -12.43 16.88 9.80
C LEU A 10 -13.56 15.89 10.09
N LYS A 11 -14.59 16.31 10.83
CA LYS A 11 -15.78 15.49 11.06
C LYS A 11 -16.54 15.20 9.76
N ALA A 12 -16.67 16.21 8.90
CA ALA A 12 -17.28 16.06 7.58
C ALA A 12 -16.52 15.06 6.69
N VAL A 13 -15.18 15.04 6.75
CA VAL A 13 -14.35 14.03 6.06
C VAL A 13 -14.83 12.62 6.41
N ARG A 14 -14.98 12.32 7.70
CA ARG A 14 -15.42 11.00 8.17
C ARG A 14 -16.87 10.71 7.79
N GLU A 15 -17.78 11.65 8.04
CA GLU A 15 -19.22 11.47 7.81
C GLU A 15 -19.55 11.24 6.33
N LYS A 16 -18.87 11.95 5.42
CA LYS A 16 -19.03 11.81 3.97
C LYS A 16 -18.11 10.76 3.35
N LYS A 17 -17.33 10.03 4.16
CA LYS A 17 -16.35 9.01 3.72
C LYS A 17 -15.35 9.55 2.67
N ALA A 18 -14.91 10.80 2.85
CA ALA A 18 -13.90 11.41 2.01
C ALA A 18 -12.50 10.89 2.41
N SER A 19 -11.61 10.76 1.43
CA SER A 19 -10.21 10.35 1.66
C SER A 19 -9.33 11.50 2.13
N ASP A 20 -9.59 12.71 1.64
CA ASP A 20 -8.76 13.89 1.91
C ASP A 20 -9.62 15.15 2.11
N LEU A 21 -9.14 16.06 2.95
CA LEU A 21 -9.57 17.45 3.09
C LEU A 21 -8.47 18.36 2.55
N LEU A 22 -8.81 19.26 1.62
CA LEU A 22 -7.89 20.25 1.07
C LEU A 22 -8.39 21.65 1.42
N LEU A 23 -7.52 22.43 2.05
CA LEU A 23 -7.78 23.81 2.43
C LEU A 23 -6.76 24.74 1.76
N THR A 24 -7.26 25.75 1.04
CA THR A 24 -6.42 26.77 0.41
C THR A 24 -7.16 28.10 0.34
N VAL A 25 -6.41 29.21 0.41
CA VAL A 25 -6.98 30.56 0.40
C VAL A 25 -7.73 30.84 -0.90
N GLY A 26 -8.94 31.39 -0.78
CA GLY A 26 -9.78 31.78 -1.91
C GLY A 26 -10.62 30.65 -2.51
N ALA A 27 -10.50 29.41 -1.99
CA ALA A 27 -11.40 28.31 -2.30
C ALA A 27 -12.18 27.91 -1.04
N ALA A 28 -13.37 27.35 -1.22
CA ALA A 28 -14.08 26.69 -0.14
C ALA A 28 -13.37 25.37 0.24
N PRO A 29 -13.50 24.87 1.48
CA PRO A 29 -12.95 23.59 1.88
C PRO A 29 -13.37 22.49 0.90
N GLN A 30 -12.41 21.71 0.39
CA GLN A 30 -12.68 20.65 -0.58
C GLN A 30 -12.50 19.28 0.08
N LEU A 31 -13.44 18.37 -0.14
CA LEU A 31 -13.32 16.97 0.20
C LEU A 31 -13.02 16.15 -1.05
N ARG A 32 -12.18 15.12 -0.91
CA ARG A 32 -12.00 14.12 -1.96
C ARG A 32 -12.89 12.91 -1.70
N ILE A 33 -13.94 12.74 -2.49
CA ILE A 33 -14.88 11.60 -2.38
C ILE A 33 -14.76 10.77 -3.66
N ASN A 34 -14.48 9.47 -3.54
CA ASN A 34 -14.29 8.57 -4.67
C ASN A 34 -13.29 9.08 -5.75
N GLY A 35 -12.29 9.86 -5.31
CA GLY A 35 -11.26 10.46 -6.18
C GLY A 35 -11.60 11.83 -6.75
N LEU A 36 -12.86 12.27 -6.66
CA LEU A 36 -13.34 13.56 -7.14
C LEU A 36 -13.30 14.61 -6.03
N LEU A 37 -13.07 15.87 -6.38
CA LEU A 37 -13.11 16.98 -5.42
C LEU A 37 -14.52 17.58 -5.39
N GLU A 38 -15.06 17.69 -4.18
CA GLU A 38 -16.37 18.26 -3.90
C GLU A 38 -16.26 19.31 -2.80
N PRO A 39 -16.84 20.51 -2.97
CA PRO A 39 -16.86 21.52 -1.91
C PRO A 39 -17.70 21.05 -0.71
N GLU A 40 -17.17 21.21 0.51
CA GLU A 40 -17.93 20.95 1.75
C GLU A 40 -18.93 22.07 2.04
N ASP A 41 -18.56 23.30 1.68
CA ASP A 41 -19.32 24.53 1.88
C ASP A 41 -19.09 25.45 0.66
N ASP A 42 -19.86 26.53 0.55
CA ASP A 42 -19.74 27.50 -0.54
C ASP A 42 -18.78 28.65 -0.19
N ALA A 43 -18.47 28.86 1.09
CA ALA A 43 -17.69 30.00 1.57
C ALA A 43 -16.17 29.82 1.37
N PRO A 44 -15.50 30.71 0.60
CA PRO A 44 -14.05 30.69 0.46
C PRO A 44 -13.31 30.99 1.77
N LEU A 45 -12.20 30.33 2.00
CA LEU A 45 -11.33 30.58 3.16
C LEU A 45 -10.47 31.84 2.97
N SER A 46 -10.46 32.72 3.96
CA SER A 46 -9.50 33.83 4.01
C SER A 46 -8.13 33.38 4.53
N ALA A 47 -7.06 34.12 4.19
CA ALA A 47 -5.70 33.84 4.64
C ALA A 47 -5.60 33.76 6.17
N LYS A 48 -6.19 34.74 6.87
CA LYS A 48 -6.17 34.81 8.33
C LYS A 48 -6.90 33.63 8.99
N GLN A 49 -8.03 33.20 8.43
CA GLN A 49 -8.76 32.03 8.95
C GLN A 49 -7.94 30.76 8.80
N LEU A 50 -7.39 30.51 7.61
CA LEU A 50 -6.66 29.28 7.34
C LEU A 50 -5.34 29.21 8.13
N GLU A 51 -4.61 30.33 8.23
CA GLU A 51 -3.41 30.42 9.07
C GLU A 51 -3.73 30.14 10.54
N SER A 52 -4.80 30.72 11.08
CA SER A 52 -5.24 30.44 12.46
C SER A 52 -5.59 28.97 12.67
N MET A 53 -6.28 28.34 11.72
CA MET A 53 -6.67 26.92 11.81
C MET A 53 -5.46 25.99 11.81
N VAL A 54 -4.49 26.25 10.93
CA VAL A 54 -3.29 25.41 10.79
C VAL A 54 -2.35 25.59 11.99
N LEU A 55 -2.09 26.83 12.42
CA LEU A 55 -1.20 27.06 13.57
C LEU A 55 -1.77 26.52 14.90
N GLU A 56 -3.09 26.40 15.03
CA GLU A 56 -3.74 25.80 16.20
C GLU A 56 -3.47 24.28 16.32
N ILE A 57 -3.19 23.60 15.21
CA ILE A 57 -2.99 22.14 15.19
C ILE A 57 -1.53 21.72 15.20
N LEU A 58 -0.59 22.64 14.94
CA LEU A 58 0.84 22.38 15.01
C LEU A 58 1.37 22.49 16.45
N SER A 59 2.30 21.62 16.83
CA SER A 59 3.12 21.77 18.03
C SER A 59 4.14 22.91 17.87
N GLU A 60 4.72 23.40 18.96
CA GLU A 60 5.73 24.47 18.91
C GLU A 60 6.95 24.10 18.05
N HIS A 61 7.39 22.83 18.10
CA HIS A 61 8.45 22.35 17.24
C HIS A 61 8.04 22.35 15.77
N GLN A 62 6.83 21.86 15.45
CA GLN A 62 6.32 21.84 14.08
C GLN A 62 6.10 23.25 13.53
N LYS A 63 5.72 24.24 14.36
CA LYS A 63 5.66 25.64 13.96
C LYS A 63 7.02 26.17 13.53
N LEU A 64 8.08 25.88 14.29
CA LEU A 64 9.44 26.27 13.93
C LEU A 64 9.89 25.64 12.60
N VAL A 65 9.61 24.35 12.40
CA VAL A 65 9.87 23.63 11.14
C VAL A 65 9.09 24.28 10.00
N PHE A 66 7.80 24.52 10.19
CA PHE A 66 6.92 25.13 9.20
C PHE A 66 7.36 26.54 8.81
N GLU A 67 7.77 27.36 9.77
CA GLU A 67 8.30 28.70 9.52
C GLU A 67 9.62 28.66 8.75
N THR A 68 10.49 27.70 9.04
CA THR A 68 11.81 27.56 8.42
C THR A 68 11.73 26.98 7.01
N TYR A 69 11.05 25.84 6.85
CA TYR A 69 11.03 25.06 5.62
C TYR A 69 9.80 25.33 4.75
N LYS A 70 8.83 26.11 5.25
CA LYS A 70 7.57 26.44 4.56
C LYS A 70 6.69 25.21 4.24
N SER A 71 6.98 24.08 4.86
CA SER A 71 6.23 22.83 4.80
C SER A 71 6.50 22.01 6.05
N VAL A 72 5.48 21.29 6.55
CA VAL A 72 5.63 20.30 7.63
C VAL A 72 4.60 19.19 7.46
N ASP A 73 5.09 17.95 7.52
CA ASP A 73 4.27 16.74 7.63
C ASP A 73 4.10 16.38 9.11
N PHE A 74 2.89 15.96 9.49
CA PHE A 74 2.60 15.53 10.84
C PHE A 74 1.34 14.66 10.89
N SER A 75 1.23 13.87 11.95
CA SER A 75 0.03 13.10 12.26
C SER A 75 -0.59 13.61 13.55
N ILE A 76 -1.92 13.65 13.61
CA ILE A 76 -2.66 14.09 14.79
C ILE A 76 -3.90 13.21 15.00
N ASP A 77 -4.09 12.77 16.23
CA ASP A 77 -5.29 12.05 16.66
C ASP A 77 -6.36 13.04 17.14
N PHE A 78 -7.56 12.91 16.60
CA PHE A 78 -8.77 13.53 17.11
C PHE A 78 -9.69 12.42 17.66
N PRO A 79 -9.69 12.14 18.98
CA PRO A 79 -10.29 10.93 19.57
C PRO A 79 -11.78 10.70 19.30
N SER A 80 -12.53 11.72 18.86
CA SER A 80 -13.96 11.61 18.52
C SER A 80 -14.23 11.54 17.00
N ILE A 81 -13.20 11.70 16.19
CA ILE A 81 -13.25 11.77 14.73
C ILE A 81 -12.41 10.64 14.13
N SER A 82 -11.10 10.79 14.09
CA SER A 82 -10.16 9.82 13.50
C SER A 82 -8.75 10.37 13.73
N LYS A 83 -7.75 9.56 13.44
CA LYS A 83 -6.40 10.07 13.19
C LYS A 83 -6.31 10.64 11.78
N PHE A 84 -5.50 11.69 11.62
CA PHE A 84 -5.24 12.32 10.33
C PHE A 84 -3.75 12.49 10.11
N ARG A 85 -3.30 12.15 8.91
CA ARG A 85 -2.01 12.59 8.38
C ARG A 85 -2.22 13.93 7.69
N MET A 86 -1.39 14.91 8.00
CA MET A 86 -1.52 16.26 7.46
C MET A 86 -0.19 16.77 6.91
N ASN A 87 -0.29 17.53 5.83
CA ASN A 87 0.79 18.34 5.30
C ASN A 87 0.33 19.81 5.28
N ALA A 88 0.98 20.64 6.09
CA ALA A 88 0.80 22.09 6.06
C ALA A 88 1.94 22.69 5.23
N TYR A 89 1.62 23.56 4.26
CA TYR A 89 2.59 24.13 3.33
C TYR A 89 2.23 25.56 2.92
N TYR A 90 3.19 26.32 2.40
CA TYR A 90 2.92 27.63 1.78
C TYR A 90 2.70 27.50 0.27
N GLN A 91 1.67 28.15 -0.25
CA GLN A 91 1.41 28.34 -1.68
C GLN A 91 1.11 29.81 -1.96
N ARG A 92 1.83 30.41 -2.93
CA ARG A 92 1.68 31.84 -3.30
C ARG A 92 1.68 32.79 -2.09
N GLY A 93 2.53 32.51 -1.11
CA GLY A 93 2.66 33.31 0.11
C GLY A 93 1.57 33.09 1.18
N ASN A 94 0.64 32.15 0.97
CA ASN A 94 -0.43 31.83 1.90
C ASN A 94 -0.29 30.39 2.42
N VAL A 95 -0.76 30.15 3.64
CA VAL A 95 -0.86 28.79 4.22
C VAL A 95 -1.90 27.96 3.47
N ALA A 96 -1.61 26.67 3.30
CA ALA A 96 -2.50 25.64 2.80
C ALA A 96 -2.34 24.36 3.63
N LEU A 97 -3.36 23.51 3.61
CA LEU A 97 -3.37 22.24 4.33
C LEU A 97 -3.97 21.15 3.44
N ALA A 98 -3.30 19.99 3.40
CA ALA A 98 -3.89 18.74 2.96
C ALA A 98 -3.95 17.78 4.15
N ALA A 99 -5.13 17.27 4.47
CA ALA A 99 -5.32 16.30 5.55
C ALA A 99 -5.95 15.02 4.99
N ARG A 100 -5.37 13.87 5.29
CA ARG A 100 -5.86 12.53 4.92
C ARG A 100 -6.32 11.81 6.19
N ILE A 101 -7.51 11.24 6.14
CA ILE A 101 -8.02 10.39 7.22
C ILE A 101 -7.25 9.06 7.26
N ILE A 102 -6.85 8.65 8.46
CA ILE A 102 -6.27 7.32 8.73
C ILE A 102 -7.42 6.45 9.25
N PRO A 103 -7.81 5.36 8.54
CA PRO A 103 -8.93 4.53 8.95
C PRO A 103 -8.66 3.81 10.28
N ASP A 104 -9.66 3.80 11.17
CA ASP A 104 -9.58 3.06 12.44
C ASP A 104 -9.76 1.54 12.22
N GLU A 105 -10.50 1.14 11.18
CA GLU A 105 -10.81 -0.24 10.86
C GLU A 105 -9.95 -0.73 9.69
N ILE A 106 -9.26 -1.84 9.91
CA ILE A 106 -8.51 -2.55 8.88
C ILE A 106 -9.45 -3.53 8.18
N PRO A 107 -9.70 -3.39 6.87
CA PRO A 107 -10.56 -4.31 6.14
C PRO A 107 -10.01 -5.74 6.15
N SER A 108 -10.90 -6.71 6.28
CA SER A 108 -10.58 -8.13 6.13
C SER A 108 -10.21 -8.46 4.68
N ALA A 109 -9.46 -9.55 4.48
CA ALA A 109 -9.09 -9.98 3.14
C ALA A 109 -10.31 -10.24 2.23
N GLN A 110 -11.41 -10.69 2.82
CA GLN A 110 -12.67 -10.97 2.12
C GLN A 110 -13.38 -9.68 1.67
N GLU A 111 -13.40 -8.65 2.52
CA GLU A 111 -13.96 -7.32 2.17
C GLU A 111 -13.16 -6.64 1.05
N LEU A 112 -11.84 -6.89 1.01
CA LEU A 112 -10.96 -6.39 -0.05
C LEU A 112 -11.10 -7.17 -1.37
N GLY A 113 -11.82 -8.30 -1.38
CA GLY A 113 -11.89 -9.18 -2.54
C GLY A 113 -10.57 -9.90 -2.84
N LEU A 114 -9.70 -10.09 -1.84
CA LEU A 114 -8.44 -10.79 -2.01
C LEU A 114 -8.68 -12.30 -2.20
N PRO A 115 -7.97 -12.96 -3.13
CA PRO A 115 -8.03 -14.41 -3.28
C PRO A 115 -7.62 -15.14 -1.98
N LYS A 116 -8.25 -16.29 -1.69
CA LYS A 116 -7.99 -17.05 -0.45
C LYS A 116 -6.53 -17.41 -0.21
N ILE A 117 -5.75 -17.61 -1.27
CA ILE A 117 -4.31 -17.90 -1.19
C ILE A 117 -3.52 -16.81 -0.44
N ILE A 118 -4.02 -15.56 -0.39
CA ILE A 118 -3.36 -14.48 0.36
C ILE A 118 -3.30 -14.79 1.86
N GLU A 119 -4.31 -15.49 2.38
CA GLU A 119 -4.35 -15.96 3.76
C GLU A 119 -3.27 -17.02 4.05
N GLU A 120 -2.87 -17.83 3.05
CA GLU A 120 -1.81 -18.83 3.18
C GLU A 120 -0.43 -18.18 3.34
N PHE A 121 -0.16 -17.07 2.63
CA PHE A 121 1.11 -16.35 2.77
C PHE A 121 1.27 -15.73 4.15
N SER A 122 0.17 -15.23 4.74
CA SER A 122 0.16 -14.72 6.11
C SER A 122 0.46 -15.81 7.16
N GLY A 123 0.24 -17.07 6.82
CA GLY A 123 0.53 -18.22 7.70
C GLY A 123 1.97 -18.73 7.62
N ARG A 124 2.82 -18.18 6.75
CA ARG A 124 4.21 -18.61 6.61
C ARG A 124 5.05 -18.18 7.81
N SER A 125 6.02 -19.02 8.20
CA SER A 125 6.97 -18.68 9.26
C SER A 125 8.03 -17.70 8.78
N SER A 126 8.44 -17.82 7.51
CA SER A 126 9.53 -17.07 6.89
C SER A 126 9.34 -16.92 5.38
N GLY A 127 10.14 -16.04 4.78
CA GLY A 127 10.18 -15.78 3.34
C GLY A 127 9.83 -14.34 2.99
N LEU A 128 9.91 -14.01 1.70
CA LEU A 128 9.58 -12.69 1.16
C LEU A 128 8.26 -12.76 0.39
N PHE A 129 7.29 -11.95 0.81
CA PHE A 129 6.02 -11.75 0.10
C PHE A 129 5.91 -10.30 -0.35
N LEU A 130 5.49 -10.09 -1.59
CA LEU A 130 5.44 -8.77 -2.21
C LEU A 130 4.04 -8.42 -2.67
N VAL A 131 3.59 -7.21 -2.35
CA VAL A 131 2.42 -6.60 -2.96
C VAL A 131 2.89 -5.49 -3.89
N THR A 132 2.49 -5.54 -5.15
CA THR A 132 2.92 -4.60 -6.18
C THR A 132 1.75 -3.90 -6.84
N GLY A 133 2.03 -2.82 -7.56
CA GLY A 133 1.05 -2.02 -8.26
C GLY A 133 1.34 -0.51 -8.16
N PRO A 134 0.65 0.31 -8.96
CA PRO A 134 0.83 1.76 -8.96
C PRO A 134 0.42 2.40 -7.62
N ALA A 135 0.69 3.69 -7.47
CA ALA A 135 0.15 4.45 -6.33
C ALA A 135 -1.38 4.35 -6.30
N GLY A 136 -1.95 4.19 -5.11
CA GLY A 136 -3.40 4.09 -4.93
C GLY A 136 -4.04 2.77 -5.39
N SER A 137 -3.26 1.69 -5.57
CA SER A 137 -3.77 0.36 -5.95
C SER A 137 -4.22 -0.53 -4.79
N GLY A 138 -4.14 -0.06 -3.53
CA GLY A 138 -4.55 -0.83 -2.35
C GLY A 138 -3.46 -1.66 -1.68
N LYS A 139 -2.18 -1.44 -2.03
CA LYS A 139 -1.04 -2.19 -1.46
C LYS A 139 -0.98 -2.11 0.06
N SER A 140 -0.97 -0.90 0.62
CA SER A 140 -0.91 -0.67 2.07
C SER A 140 -2.10 -1.29 2.78
N THR A 141 -3.31 -1.19 2.21
CA THR A 141 -4.52 -1.84 2.75
C THR A 141 -4.42 -3.37 2.76
N THR A 142 -3.83 -3.96 1.73
CA THR A 142 -3.59 -5.41 1.66
C THR A 142 -2.57 -5.85 2.71
N LEU A 143 -1.45 -5.13 2.83
CA LEU A 143 -0.46 -5.43 3.85
C LEU A 143 -1.00 -5.26 5.27
N ALA A 144 -1.77 -4.19 5.52
CA ALA A 144 -2.46 -4.01 6.80
C ALA A 144 -3.40 -5.19 7.11
N SER A 145 -4.20 -5.63 6.13
CA SER A 145 -5.06 -6.81 6.30
C SER A 145 -4.28 -8.08 6.65
N MET A 146 -3.12 -8.28 6.01
CA MET A 146 -2.24 -9.42 6.31
C MET A 146 -1.61 -9.31 7.71
N VAL A 147 -1.10 -8.13 8.09
CA VAL A 147 -0.52 -7.88 9.41
C VAL A 147 -1.56 -8.06 10.51
N ASP A 148 -2.77 -7.52 10.34
CA ASP A 148 -3.88 -7.71 11.29
C ASP A 148 -4.25 -9.19 11.43
N ARG A 149 -4.31 -9.94 10.31
CA ARG A 149 -4.51 -11.39 10.36
C ARG A 149 -3.43 -12.08 11.19
N ILE A 150 -2.14 -11.78 10.94
CA ILE A 150 -1.03 -12.37 11.71
C ILE A 150 -1.20 -12.01 13.19
N ASN A 151 -1.47 -10.75 13.50
CA ASN A 151 -1.65 -10.25 14.86
C ASN A 151 -2.81 -10.92 15.62
N ARG A 152 -3.86 -11.36 14.92
CA ARG A 152 -4.98 -12.10 15.55
C ARG A 152 -4.71 -13.58 15.75
N HIS A 153 -3.87 -14.20 14.90
CA HIS A 153 -3.76 -15.66 14.82
C HIS A 153 -2.42 -16.21 15.33
N ARG A 154 -1.35 -15.42 15.34
CA ARG A 154 0.00 -15.80 15.77
C ARG A 154 0.37 -15.04 17.04
N SER A 155 1.19 -15.66 17.88
CA SER A 155 1.94 -14.94 18.93
C SER A 155 3.30 -14.62 18.33
N ALA A 156 3.48 -13.38 17.87
CA ALA A 156 4.69 -12.93 17.18
C ALA A 156 5.09 -11.53 17.63
N HIS A 157 6.33 -11.17 17.37
CA HIS A 157 6.75 -9.78 17.33
C HIS A 157 6.73 -9.28 15.87
N ILE A 158 5.85 -8.32 15.59
CA ILE A 158 5.69 -7.71 14.27
C ILE A 158 6.29 -6.31 14.30
N ILE A 159 7.17 -6.00 13.37
CA ILE A 159 7.69 -4.64 13.19
C ILE A 159 7.28 -4.12 11.82
N THR A 160 6.65 -2.94 11.76
CA THR A 160 6.39 -2.25 10.50
C THR A 160 7.32 -1.05 10.35
N ILE A 161 7.79 -0.81 9.13
CA ILE A 161 8.59 0.36 8.75
C ILE A 161 7.86 1.03 7.60
N GLU A 162 7.38 2.25 7.82
CA GLU A 162 6.42 2.91 6.93
C GLU A 162 6.80 4.38 6.70
N ASP A 163 6.45 4.94 5.53
CA ASP A 163 6.66 6.35 5.19
C ASP A 163 5.40 6.94 4.56
N PRO A 164 4.44 7.38 5.39
CA PRO A 164 4.30 7.20 6.83
C PRO A 164 3.36 6.03 7.15
N ILE A 165 2.98 5.90 8.43
CA ILE A 165 2.03 4.89 8.88
C ILE A 165 0.63 5.17 8.28
N GLU A 166 0.09 4.19 7.54
CA GLU A 166 -1.21 4.31 6.86
C GLU A 166 -2.37 3.63 7.64
N TYR A 167 -2.06 2.64 8.48
CA TYR A 167 -3.02 1.94 9.34
C TYR A 167 -2.38 1.70 10.70
N GLU A 168 -3.15 1.89 11.78
CA GLU A 168 -2.68 1.55 13.12
C GLU A 168 -3.02 0.11 13.49
N HIS A 169 -2.04 -0.60 14.04
CA HIS A 169 -2.19 -1.96 14.53
C HIS A 169 -2.08 -1.98 16.05
N HIS A 170 -3.22 -2.17 16.72
CA HIS A 170 -3.21 -2.41 18.16
C HIS A 170 -2.68 -3.81 18.49
N HIS A 171 -2.07 -3.96 19.66
CA HIS A 171 -1.64 -5.28 20.15
C HIS A 171 -2.87 -6.17 20.40
N ILE A 172 -2.85 -7.40 19.87
CA ILE A 172 -3.92 -8.39 20.07
C ILE A 172 -3.33 -9.69 20.62
N ARG A 173 -2.80 -10.54 19.74
CA ARG A 173 -2.05 -11.75 20.11
C ARG A 173 -0.56 -11.58 19.86
N SER A 174 -0.20 -10.71 18.93
CA SER A 174 1.17 -10.28 18.68
C SER A 174 1.46 -8.93 19.32
N ILE A 175 2.74 -8.66 19.54
CA ILE A 175 3.27 -7.33 19.79
C ILE A 175 3.52 -6.70 18.42
N VAL A 176 3.11 -5.44 18.24
CA VAL A 176 3.21 -4.73 16.95
C VAL A 176 3.85 -3.38 17.17
N ASP A 177 5.09 -3.22 16.71
CA ASP A 177 5.84 -1.97 16.79
C ASP A 177 5.88 -1.33 15.40
N GLN A 178 5.27 -0.15 15.25
CA GLN A 178 5.26 0.58 13.98
C GLN A 178 6.26 1.73 14.02
N ARG A 179 7.09 1.85 12.99
CA ARG A 179 8.14 2.86 12.89
C ARG A 179 7.93 3.72 11.65
N GLU A 180 7.70 5.00 11.85
CA GLU A 180 7.53 5.98 10.80
C GLU A 180 8.89 6.60 10.39
N ILE A 181 9.18 6.63 9.08
CA ILE A 181 10.36 7.32 8.56
C ILE A 181 10.23 8.84 8.78
N GLY A 182 11.30 9.46 9.24
CA GLY A 182 11.35 10.88 9.61
C GLY A 182 10.96 11.16 11.06
N SER A 183 10.24 10.25 11.72
CA SER A 183 9.88 10.34 13.14
C SER A 183 10.66 9.34 14.01
N ASP A 184 10.53 8.04 13.71
CA ASP A 184 11.04 6.94 14.55
C ASP A 184 12.29 6.27 13.95
N ALA A 185 12.58 6.56 12.69
CA ALA A 185 13.78 6.15 11.97
C ALA A 185 14.14 7.17 10.89
N GLU A 186 15.42 7.29 10.56
CA GLU A 186 15.89 8.23 9.52
C GLU A 186 15.58 7.72 8.10
N SER A 187 15.61 6.40 7.90
CA SER A 187 15.42 5.75 6.59
C SER A 187 14.97 4.29 6.73
N PHE A 188 14.46 3.71 5.65
CA PHE A 188 14.13 2.27 5.60
C PHE A 188 15.35 1.39 5.90
N SER A 189 16.51 1.70 5.30
CA SER A 189 17.72 0.91 5.50
C SER A 189 18.24 0.97 6.93
N SER A 190 18.24 2.15 7.55
CA SER A 190 18.66 2.31 8.96
C SER A 190 17.72 1.58 9.93
N ALA A 191 16.41 1.61 9.67
CA ALA A 191 15.43 0.85 10.44
C ALA A 191 15.66 -0.66 10.30
N LEU A 192 15.84 -1.16 9.08
CA LEU A 192 16.13 -2.58 8.80
C LEU A 192 17.46 -3.07 9.39
N HIS A 193 18.50 -2.24 9.38
CA HIS A 193 19.78 -2.57 10.03
C HIS A 193 19.61 -2.77 11.55
N SER A 194 18.78 -1.95 12.20
CA SER A 194 18.54 -2.05 13.64
C SER A 194 17.72 -3.27 14.06
N ILE A 195 16.97 -3.86 13.12
CA ILE A 195 16.02 -4.95 13.35
C ILE A 195 16.68 -6.24 13.85
N PHE A 196 17.92 -6.52 13.47
CA PHE A 196 18.65 -7.73 13.91
C PHE A 196 18.77 -7.87 15.44
N ARG A 197 18.57 -6.79 16.19
CA ARG A 197 18.60 -6.78 17.67
C ARG A 197 17.23 -6.55 18.31
N GLN A 198 16.16 -6.54 17.52
CA GLN A 198 14.79 -6.29 17.97
C GLN A 198 13.97 -7.59 18.10
N SER A 199 14.56 -8.74 17.77
CA SER A 199 13.89 -10.06 17.83
C SER A 199 12.51 -10.11 17.14
N PRO A 200 12.34 -9.60 15.90
CA PRO A 200 11.06 -9.74 15.20
C PRO A 200 10.86 -11.15 14.64
N ASP A 201 9.60 -11.51 14.46
CA ASP A 201 9.16 -12.68 13.68
C ASP A 201 8.72 -12.27 12.26
N VAL A 202 8.05 -11.11 12.17
CA VAL A 202 7.45 -10.59 10.94
C VAL A 202 7.86 -9.13 10.78
N ILE A 203 8.29 -8.77 9.58
CA ILE A 203 8.74 -7.42 9.25
C ILE A 203 7.96 -6.95 8.04
N MET A 204 7.24 -5.83 8.17
CA MET A 204 6.59 -5.16 7.06
C MET A 204 7.42 -3.95 6.65
N VAL A 205 7.77 -3.86 5.37
CA VAL A 205 8.53 -2.76 4.78
C VAL A 205 7.66 -2.05 3.75
N GLY A 206 7.33 -0.79 4.03
CA GLY A 206 6.41 0.01 3.24
C GLY A 206 6.79 0.08 1.75
N GLU A 207 8.08 0.21 1.43
CA GLU A 207 8.58 0.18 0.05
C GLU A 207 10.00 -0.41 -0.03
N LEU A 208 10.24 -1.30 -0.99
CA LEU A 208 11.56 -1.82 -1.33
C LEU A 208 12.15 -1.05 -2.52
N ARG A 209 12.73 0.11 -2.24
CA ARG A 209 13.12 1.08 -3.29
C ARG A 209 14.59 0.97 -3.72
N ASP A 210 15.49 0.98 -2.75
CA ASP A 210 16.94 1.05 -2.94
C ASP A 210 17.64 -0.29 -2.71
N LEU A 211 18.90 -0.37 -3.17
CA LEU A 211 19.73 -1.58 -3.10
C LEU A 211 19.89 -2.07 -1.66
N GLU A 212 20.17 -1.17 -0.72
CA GLU A 212 20.47 -1.54 0.66
C GLU A 212 19.25 -2.12 1.36
N THR A 213 18.09 -1.45 1.22
CA THR A 213 16.80 -1.91 1.75
C THR A 213 16.43 -3.29 1.18
N ILE A 214 16.58 -3.50 -0.13
CA ILE A 214 16.30 -4.79 -0.78
C ILE A 214 17.26 -5.88 -0.27
N HIS A 215 18.55 -5.58 -0.18
CA HIS A 215 19.56 -6.53 0.27
C HIS A 215 19.31 -6.99 1.72
N LEU A 216 18.96 -6.06 2.61
CA LEU A 216 18.62 -6.36 4.00
C LEU A 216 17.34 -7.20 4.09
N ALA A 217 16.31 -6.86 3.30
CA ALA A 217 15.07 -7.63 3.26
C ALA A 217 15.30 -9.08 2.82
N LEU A 218 16.12 -9.31 1.79
CA LEU A 218 16.50 -10.66 1.35
C LEU A 218 17.26 -11.42 2.43
N THR A 219 18.21 -10.76 3.10
CA THR A 219 18.99 -11.35 4.20
C THR A 219 18.11 -11.72 5.40
N LEU A 220 17.15 -10.86 5.77
CA LEU A 220 16.21 -11.13 6.84
C LEU A 220 15.27 -12.29 6.49
N ALA A 221 14.77 -12.34 5.25
CA ALA A 221 13.97 -13.47 4.78
C ALA A 221 14.75 -14.80 4.82
N GLU A 222 16.02 -14.79 4.42
CA GLU A 222 16.91 -15.97 4.44
C GLU A 222 17.22 -16.45 5.86
N THR A 223 17.32 -15.53 6.81
CA THR A 223 17.56 -15.82 8.23
C THR A 223 16.30 -16.24 9.01
N GLY A 224 15.18 -16.46 8.32
CA GLY A 224 13.99 -17.08 8.90
C GLY A 224 12.88 -16.12 9.31
N HIS A 225 12.95 -14.85 8.91
CA HIS A 225 11.89 -13.87 9.15
C HIS A 225 10.85 -13.90 8.02
N LEU A 226 9.59 -13.57 8.32
CA LEU A 226 8.59 -13.29 7.28
C LEU A 226 8.65 -11.81 6.91
N ILE A 227 9.01 -11.51 5.67
CA ILE A 227 9.08 -10.15 5.15
C ILE A 227 7.89 -9.88 4.25
N LEU A 228 7.16 -8.82 4.56
CA LEU A 228 6.06 -8.30 3.74
C LEU A 228 6.52 -6.97 3.15
N GLY A 229 6.61 -6.87 1.82
CA GLY A 229 7.13 -5.66 1.16
C GLY A 229 6.21 -5.14 0.06
N THR A 230 6.41 -3.89 -0.34
CA THR A 230 5.81 -3.36 -1.57
C THR A 230 6.81 -2.93 -2.63
N LEU A 231 6.41 -3.03 -3.90
CA LEU A 231 7.06 -2.39 -5.04
C LEU A 231 6.03 -1.71 -5.93
N HIS A 232 6.50 -0.86 -6.85
CA HIS A 232 5.65 -0.14 -7.81
C HIS A 232 5.53 -0.80 -9.19
N THR A 233 5.87 -2.09 -9.32
CA THR A 233 5.76 -2.83 -10.59
C THR A 233 4.31 -3.19 -10.91
N GLN A 234 4.01 -3.37 -12.20
CA GLN A 234 2.64 -3.59 -12.68
C GLN A 234 2.20 -5.06 -12.70
N ASP A 235 3.16 -6.00 -12.70
CA ASP A 235 2.90 -7.44 -12.68
C ASP A 235 3.90 -8.18 -11.80
N THR A 236 3.62 -9.48 -11.61
CA THR A 236 4.38 -10.35 -10.72
C THR A 236 5.79 -10.65 -11.25
N THR A 237 5.94 -10.78 -12.58
CA THR A 237 7.22 -11.08 -13.21
C THR A 237 8.21 -9.92 -13.14
N HIS A 238 7.75 -8.69 -13.43
CA HIS A 238 8.58 -7.49 -13.32
C HIS A 238 9.00 -7.19 -11.89
N ALA A 239 8.22 -7.63 -10.88
CA ALA A 239 8.62 -7.48 -9.48
C ALA A 239 9.95 -8.20 -9.18
N ILE A 240 10.15 -9.39 -9.76
CA ILE A 240 11.39 -10.17 -9.61
C ILE A 240 12.55 -9.43 -10.27
N SER A 241 12.38 -9.04 -11.54
CA SER A 241 13.43 -8.29 -12.26
C SER A 241 13.78 -6.99 -11.55
N ARG A 242 12.78 -6.23 -11.07
CA ARG A 242 13.02 -4.97 -10.36
C ARG A 242 13.83 -5.13 -9.07
N ILE A 243 13.69 -6.26 -8.37
CA ILE A 243 14.53 -6.58 -7.20
C ILE A 243 15.97 -6.84 -7.62
N VAL A 244 16.20 -7.50 -8.75
CA VAL A 244 17.54 -7.85 -9.21
C VAL A 244 18.25 -6.68 -9.89
N ASP A 245 17.52 -5.87 -10.65
CA ASP A 245 18.06 -4.81 -11.52
C ASP A 245 18.70 -3.65 -10.75
N VAL A 246 18.46 -3.52 -9.44
CA VAL A 246 19.18 -2.53 -8.60
C VAL A 246 20.61 -2.93 -8.32
N PHE A 247 20.93 -4.23 -8.45
CA PHE A 247 22.25 -4.74 -8.14
C PHE A 247 23.19 -4.62 -9.36
N PRO A 248 24.50 -4.42 -9.12
CA PRO A 248 25.53 -4.53 -10.14
C PRO A 248 25.44 -5.85 -10.92
N SER A 249 25.73 -5.80 -12.22
CA SER A 249 25.53 -6.92 -13.15
C SER A 249 26.30 -8.19 -12.76
N ASP A 250 27.46 -8.06 -12.11
CA ASP A 250 28.26 -9.15 -11.58
C ASP A 250 27.62 -9.88 -10.38
N GLN A 251 26.67 -9.23 -9.69
CA GLN A 251 25.95 -9.79 -8.54
C GLN A 251 24.57 -10.36 -8.91
N GLN A 252 24.01 -9.99 -10.06
CA GLN A 252 22.62 -10.32 -10.42
C GLN A 252 22.33 -11.82 -10.40
N GLN A 253 23.26 -12.67 -10.87
CA GLN A 253 23.08 -14.12 -10.84
C GLN A 253 22.94 -14.66 -9.41
N GLN A 254 23.73 -14.13 -8.47
CA GLN A 254 23.62 -14.48 -7.05
C GLN A 254 22.30 -14.01 -6.46
N ILE A 255 21.83 -12.81 -6.82
CA ILE A 255 20.54 -12.28 -6.33
C ILE A 255 19.37 -13.08 -6.88
N TYR A 256 19.37 -13.49 -8.16
CA TYR A 256 18.36 -14.41 -8.70
C TYR A 256 18.32 -15.72 -7.91
N PHE A 257 19.48 -16.29 -7.59
CA PHE A 257 19.55 -17.47 -6.74
C PHE A 257 18.94 -17.19 -5.35
N GLN A 258 19.31 -16.11 -4.68
CA GLN A 258 18.79 -15.76 -3.35
C GLN A 258 17.27 -15.54 -3.36
N VAL A 259 16.76 -14.75 -4.32
CA VAL A 259 15.32 -14.51 -4.53
C VAL A 259 14.58 -15.83 -4.75
N SER A 260 15.14 -16.76 -5.52
CA SER A 260 14.53 -18.09 -5.72
C SER A 260 14.37 -18.88 -4.42
N GLN A 261 15.22 -18.63 -3.41
CA GLN A 261 15.16 -19.35 -2.13
C GLN A 261 14.16 -18.72 -1.16
N VAL A 262 14.02 -17.39 -1.16
CA VAL A 262 13.24 -16.68 -0.15
C VAL A 262 11.87 -16.21 -0.62
N LEU A 263 11.66 -15.94 -1.92
CA LEU A 263 10.39 -15.44 -2.43
C LEU A 263 9.30 -16.51 -2.30
N ILE A 264 8.22 -16.19 -1.59
CA ILE A 264 7.09 -17.11 -1.39
C ILE A 264 5.90 -16.78 -2.30
N GLY A 265 5.74 -15.50 -2.66
CA GLY A 265 4.68 -15.07 -3.57
C GLY A 265 4.71 -13.58 -3.88
N VAL A 266 4.03 -13.21 -4.96
CA VAL A 266 3.85 -11.82 -5.40
C VAL A 266 2.39 -11.61 -5.79
N VAL A 267 1.83 -10.47 -5.41
CA VAL A 267 0.49 -10.03 -5.82
C VAL A 267 0.60 -8.68 -6.49
N ALA A 268 0.24 -8.59 -7.76
CA ALA A 268 0.16 -7.30 -8.46
C ALA A 268 -1.28 -6.81 -8.48
N GLN A 269 -1.52 -5.58 -8.03
CA GLN A 269 -2.86 -5.04 -7.78
C GLN A 269 -3.19 -3.84 -8.65
N GLN A 270 -4.45 -3.74 -9.03
CA GLN A 270 -5.06 -2.53 -9.55
C GLN A 270 -6.50 -2.38 -9.06
N LEU A 271 -6.94 -1.13 -8.88
CA LEU A 271 -8.32 -0.83 -8.51
C LEU A 271 -9.10 -0.34 -9.73
N MET A 272 -10.22 -1.00 -9.99
CA MET A 272 -11.14 -0.72 -11.08
C MET A 272 -12.38 -0.01 -10.55
N LEU A 273 -12.83 1.04 -11.22
CA LEU A 273 -14.09 1.70 -10.89
C LEU A 273 -15.27 0.81 -11.30
N THR A 274 -16.27 0.68 -10.44
CA THR A 274 -17.47 -0.10 -10.77
C THR A 274 -18.31 0.57 -11.85
N GLN A 275 -19.16 -0.20 -12.54
CA GLN A 275 -19.97 0.33 -13.64
C GLN A 275 -20.87 1.50 -13.23
N ASP A 276 -21.38 1.46 -12.00
CA ASP A 276 -22.23 2.48 -11.37
C ASP A 276 -21.44 3.65 -10.76
N ASN A 277 -20.10 3.63 -10.85
CA ASN A 277 -19.18 4.58 -10.24
C ASN A 277 -19.31 4.74 -8.71
N SER A 278 -19.95 3.80 -8.02
CA SER A 278 -20.20 3.90 -6.57
C SER A 278 -18.99 3.53 -5.73
N LYS A 279 -18.12 2.64 -6.22
CA LYS A 279 -16.94 2.16 -5.50
C LYS A 279 -15.84 1.67 -6.44
N ARG A 280 -14.73 1.22 -5.86
CA ARG A 280 -13.65 0.53 -6.58
C ARG A 280 -13.58 -0.93 -6.16
N VAL A 281 -13.24 -1.79 -7.10
CA VAL A 281 -13.04 -3.24 -6.91
C VAL A 281 -11.62 -3.63 -7.29
N LEU A 282 -11.05 -4.61 -6.59
CA LEU A 282 -9.71 -5.12 -6.84
C LEU A 282 -9.70 -6.02 -8.07
N ALA A 283 -8.77 -5.77 -8.99
CA ALA A 283 -8.26 -6.79 -9.91
C ALA A 283 -6.81 -7.08 -9.54
N CYS A 284 -6.45 -8.35 -9.45
CA CYS A 284 -5.10 -8.74 -9.06
C CYS A 284 -4.57 -9.96 -9.80
N GLU A 285 -3.27 -9.94 -10.07
CA GLU A 285 -2.49 -11.10 -10.45
C GLU A 285 -1.83 -11.69 -9.21
N VAL A 286 -1.87 -13.02 -9.06
CA VAL A 286 -1.29 -13.73 -7.92
C VAL A 286 -0.35 -14.82 -8.40
N MET A 287 0.91 -14.73 -7.98
CA MET A 287 1.96 -15.71 -8.22
C MET A 287 2.37 -16.34 -6.89
N ARG A 288 2.24 -17.67 -6.79
CA ARG A 288 2.82 -18.48 -5.72
C ARG A 288 4.12 -19.07 -6.20
N VAL A 289 5.20 -18.95 -5.43
CA VAL A 289 6.47 -19.57 -5.80
C VAL A 289 6.45 -21.05 -5.41
N ASN A 290 6.14 -21.91 -6.39
CA ASN A 290 6.32 -23.35 -6.28
C ASN A 290 7.71 -23.77 -6.81
N SER A 291 8.04 -25.07 -6.77
CA SER A 291 9.34 -25.57 -7.20
C SER A 291 9.66 -25.26 -8.67
N GLY A 292 8.64 -25.23 -9.54
CA GLY A 292 8.79 -24.88 -10.95
C GLY A 292 9.17 -23.41 -11.13
N ILE A 293 8.43 -22.50 -10.52
CA ILE A 293 8.73 -21.05 -10.56
C ILE A 293 10.06 -20.76 -9.89
N GLN A 294 10.37 -21.41 -8.76
CA GLN A 294 11.68 -21.32 -8.11
C GLN A 294 12.82 -21.67 -9.08
N ASN A 295 12.68 -22.75 -9.86
CA ASN A 295 13.69 -23.12 -10.84
C ASN A 295 13.80 -22.09 -11.97
N LEU A 296 12.68 -21.55 -12.46
CA LEU A 296 12.70 -20.51 -13.49
C LEU A 296 13.38 -19.22 -13.02
N ILE A 297 13.17 -18.81 -11.77
CA ILE A 297 13.87 -17.66 -11.16
C ILE A 297 15.37 -17.94 -11.10
N ARG A 298 15.76 -19.14 -10.64
CA ARG A 298 17.18 -19.55 -10.54
C ARG A 298 17.87 -19.58 -11.90
N GLU A 299 17.17 -20.02 -12.94
CA GLU A 299 17.68 -20.09 -14.32
C GLU A 299 17.50 -18.77 -15.10
N MET A 300 16.97 -17.72 -14.48
CA MET A 300 16.72 -16.41 -15.09
C MET A 300 15.77 -16.45 -16.30
N LYS A 301 14.81 -17.38 -16.29
CA LYS A 301 13.78 -17.58 -17.33
C LYS A 301 12.45 -16.94 -16.93
N ILE A 302 12.48 -15.65 -16.60
CA ILE A 302 11.35 -14.92 -16.01
C ILE A 302 10.15 -14.86 -16.96
N GLU A 303 10.38 -14.82 -18.26
CA GLU A 303 9.34 -14.79 -19.30
C GLU A 303 8.43 -16.03 -19.29
N GLN A 304 8.92 -17.17 -18.78
CA GLN A 304 8.17 -18.43 -18.74
C GLN A 304 7.24 -18.53 -17.51
N ILE A 305 7.43 -17.67 -16.52
CA ILE A 305 6.66 -17.68 -15.27
C ILE A 305 5.19 -17.35 -15.55
N TYR A 306 4.88 -16.48 -16.51
CA TYR A 306 3.49 -16.15 -16.86
C TYR A 306 2.68 -17.40 -17.25
N SER A 307 3.26 -18.29 -18.06
CA SER A 307 2.62 -19.55 -18.45
C SER A 307 2.43 -20.49 -17.26
N MET A 308 3.34 -20.45 -16.28
CA MET A 308 3.20 -21.21 -15.03
C MET A 308 2.06 -20.67 -14.16
N ILE A 309 1.87 -19.35 -14.10
CA ILE A 309 0.73 -18.72 -13.40
C ILE A 309 -0.59 -19.17 -14.03
N GLN A 310 -0.68 -19.16 -15.37
CA GLN A 310 -1.87 -19.65 -16.10
C GLN A 310 -2.18 -21.12 -15.79
N ALA A 311 -1.17 -21.98 -15.77
CA ALA A 311 -1.34 -23.40 -15.43
C ALA A 311 -1.61 -23.62 -13.92
N GLY A 312 -1.25 -22.65 -13.09
CA GLY A 312 -1.21 -22.70 -11.63
C GLY A 312 -2.53 -22.48 -10.91
N ARG A 313 -3.67 -22.43 -11.63
CA ARG A 313 -4.98 -22.08 -11.04
C ARG A 313 -5.38 -22.96 -9.85
N LYS A 314 -5.04 -24.26 -9.89
CA LYS A 314 -5.30 -25.20 -8.78
C LYS A 314 -4.49 -24.91 -7.52
N GLU A 315 -3.36 -24.23 -7.66
CA GLU A 315 -2.52 -23.77 -6.54
C GLU A 315 -2.92 -22.36 -6.05
N GLY A 316 -4.00 -21.80 -6.60
CA GLY A 316 -4.52 -20.47 -6.27
C GLY A 316 -3.86 -19.32 -7.03
N MET A 317 -3.01 -19.60 -8.01
CA MET A 317 -2.45 -18.57 -8.89
C MET A 317 -3.52 -18.02 -9.82
N VAL A 318 -3.43 -16.74 -10.17
CA VAL A 318 -4.42 -16.03 -11.00
C VAL A 318 -3.67 -15.03 -11.88
N THR A 319 -3.94 -15.03 -13.18
CA THR A 319 -3.40 -13.96 -14.05
C THR A 319 -4.21 -12.68 -13.93
N MET A 320 -3.62 -11.52 -14.24
CA MET A 320 -4.39 -10.27 -14.27
C MET A 320 -5.60 -10.34 -15.21
N ASN A 321 -5.44 -11.00 -16.36
CA ASN A 321 -6.52 -11.18 -17.34
C ASN A 321 -7.65 -12.07 -16.82
N GLU A 322 -7.35 -13.13 -16.08
CA GLU A 322 -8.39 -13.95 -15.43
C GLU A 322 -9.16 -13.15 -14.38
N SER A 323 -8.46 -12.36 -13.55
CA SER A 323 -9.11 -11.49 -12.56
C SER A 323 -10.01 -10.45 -13.22
N LEU A 324 -9.54 -9.80 -14.30
CA LEU A 324 -10.36 -8.86 -15.08
C LEU A 324 -11.56 -9.54 -15.75
N ARG A 325 -11.37 -10.75 -16.29
CA ARG A 325 -12.46 -11.56 -16.86
C ARG A 325 -13.54 -11.83 -15.81
N GLU A 326 -13.17 -12.25 -14.61
CA GLU A 326 -14.12 -12.51 -13.51
C GLU A 326 -14.91 -11.26 -13.14
N LEU A 327 -14.27 -10.08 -13.08
CA LEU A 327 -14.97 -8.82 -12.81
C LEU A 327 -15.94 -8.43 -13.93
N LEU A 328 -15.64 -8.79 -15.19
CA LEU A 328 -16.53 -8.56 -16.33
C LEU A 328 -17.71 -9.53 -16.33
N GLU A 329 -17.48 -10.80 -15.97
CA GLU A 329 -18.52 -11.82 -15.86
C GLU A 329 -19.53 -11.51 -14.74
N LEU A 330 -19.08 -10.80 -13.71
CA LEU A 330 -19.93 -10.31 -12.62
C LEU A 330 -20.59 -8.95 -12.91
N ASP A 331 -20.43 -8.41 -14.14
CA ASP A 331 -20.90 -7.08 -14.54
C ASP A 331 -20.44 -5.94 -13.60
N LEU A 332 -19.31 -6.12 -12.91
CA LEU A 332 -18.83 -5.14 -11.93
C LEU A 332 -18.12 -3.97 -12.60
N VAL A 333 -17.46 -4.18 -13.74
CA VAL A 333 -16.62 -3.18 -14.43
C VAL A 333 -16.97 -3.07 -15.90
N HIS A 334 -16.68 -1.92 -16.51
CA HIS A 334 -16.89 -1.70 -17.96
C HIS A 334 -15.82 -2.41 -18.79
N ALA A 335 -16.22 -3.09 -19.87
CA ALA A 335 -15.29 -3.80 -20.78
C ALA A 335 -14.17 -2.91 -21.33
N HIS A 336 -14.50 -1.69 -21.76
CA HIS A 336 -13.51 -0.71 -22.22
C HIS A 336 -12.50 -0.34 -21.12
N ALA A 337 -12.94 -0.21 -19.86
CA ALA A 337 -12.05 0.08 -18.75
C ALA A 337 -11.09 -1.09 -18.47
N ALA A 338 -11.59 -2.34 -18.50
CA ALA A 338 -10.76 -3.53 -18.33
C ALA A 338 -9.71 -3.68 -19.44
N LEU A 339 -10.09 -3.46 -20.71
CA LEU A 339 -9.18 -3.55 -21.85
C LEU A 339 -8.03 -2.53 -21.80
N ASN A 340 -8.27 -1.34 -21.26
CA ASN A 340 -7.24 -0.31 -21.08
C ASN A 340 -6.31 -0.57 -19.89
N ARG A 341 -6.60 -1.59 -19.08
CA ARG A 341 -5.92 -1.89 -17.82
C ARG A 341 -5.14 -3.20 -17.84
N THR A 342 -5.14 -3.90 -18.97
CA THR A 342 -4.32 -5.10 -19.21
C THR A 342 -3.20 -4.81 -20.18
N VAL A 343 -2.04 -5.41 -19.93
CA VAL A 343 -0.90 -5.42 -20.87
C VAL A 343 -1.08 -6.44 -22.00
N LYS A 344 -2.08 -7.32 -21.91
CA LYS A 344 -2.40 -8.37 -22.90
C LYS A 344 -3.88 -8.32 -23.33
N PRO A 345 -4.35 -7.25 -23.99
CA PRO A 345 -5.76 -7.05 -24.34
C PRO A 345 -6.32 -8.13 -25.30
N ARG A 346 -5.49 -8.64 -26.23
CA ARG A 346 -5.91 -9.73 -27.14
C ARG A 346 -6.24 -11.03 -26.41
N GLU A 347 -5.51 -11.32 -25.33
CA GLU A 347 -5.77 -12.50 -24.50
C GLU A 347 -7.06 -12.31 -23.70
N LEU A 348 -7.26 -11.13 -23.10
CA LEU A 348 -8.52 -10.81 -22.41
C LEU A 348 -9.74 -10.94 -23.33
N LEU A 349 -9.66 -10.43 -24.57
CA LEU A 349 -10.75 -10.58 -25.54
C LEU A 349 -11.10 -12.06 -25.81
N ARG A 350 -10.09 -12.91 -26.03
CA ARG A 350 -10.31 -14.35 -26.22
C ARG A 350 -10.96 -15.02 -25.00
N LEU A 351 -10.53 -14.63 -23.80
CA LEU A 351 -11.10 -15.14 -22.55
C LEU A 351 -12.58 -14.75 -22.40
N ILE A 352 -12.95 -13.53 -22.79
CA ILE A 352 -14.34 -13.06 -22.78
C ILE A 352 -15.17 -13.80 -23.84
N GLU A 353 -14.62 -14.03 -25.03
CA GLU A 353 -15.30 -14.74 -26.13
C GLU A 353 -15.56 -16.22 -25.80
N ALA A 354 -14.57 -16.90 -25.19
CA ALA A 354 -14.68 -18.30 -24.79
C ALA A 354 -15.77 -18.55 -23.74
N HIS A 355 -16.19 -17.53 -22.99
CA HIS A 355 -17.26 -17.62 -22.01
C HIS A 355 -18.67 -17.43 -22.61
N LYS A 356 -18.78 -16.80 -23.78
CA LYS A 356 -20.07 -16.58 -24.46
C LYS A 356 -20.54 -17.80 -25.27
N GLN A 357 -19.68 -18.82 -25.40
CA GLN A 357 -19.97 -20.11 -26.02
C GLN A 357 -20.23 -21.14 -24.93
#